data_AF-A0AB35HY43-F1
#
_entry.id   AF-A0AB35HY43-F1
#
_cell.length_a   1.000
_cell.length_b   1.000
_cell.length_c   1.000
_cell.angle_alpha   90.00
_cell.angle_beta   90.00
_cell.angle_gamma   90.00
#
_symmetry.space_group_name_H-M   'P 1'
#
loop_
_entity.id
_entity.type
_entity.pdbx_description
1 polymer ?
#
loop_
_entity_poly.entity_id
_entity_poly.type
_entity_poly.pdbx_seq_one_letter_code
_entity_poly.pdbx_strand_id
1 'polypeptide(L)'
;MRASVILVLMMGLGVAGCSATSPHTLVQSALADTHLGWHPAPENQLAFALATASGIGRVALRPLPDHLDTLTLELPGMRKVKEVQWLGDEGEQVLLYDGVSGFEGVTLESRGHGYRLRIVGQALDLIRDGGLLTVVDHRAGPNP
;
A
#
# COMPACT_ATOMS: atom_id res chain seq x y z
N MET A 1 -24.58 21.06 -62.48
CA MET A 1 -24.70 19.61 -62.80
C MET A 1 -23.33 19.01 -62.48
N ARG A 2 -23.09 18.09 -61.56
CA ARG A 2 -23.86 16.94 -61.06
C ARG A 2 -23.54 16.72 -59.57
N ALA A 3 -24.53 16.26 -58.83
CA ALA A 3 -24.42 15.81 -57.46
C ALA A 3 -23.60 14.51 -57.35
N SER A 4 -22.95 14.30 -56.20
CA SER A 4 -22.87 12.97 -55.59
C SER A 4 -22.50 13.10 -54.11
N VAL A 5 -23.53 13.07 -53.28
CA VAL A 5 -23.46 12.79 -51.85
C VAL A 5 -23.29 11.29 -51.70
N ILE A 6 -22.24 10.84 -51.00
CA ILE A 6 -22.15 9.44 -50.55
C ILE A 6 -22.30 9.46 -49.03
N LEU A 7 -23.53 9.18 -48.62
CA LEU A 7 -23.95 8.83 -47.27
C LEU A 7 -23.59 7.36 -47.05
N VAL A 8 -22.69 7.05 -46.11
CA VAL A 8 -22.53 5.68 -45.59
C VAL A 8 -22.79 5.72 -44.09
N LEU A 9 -23.91 5.11 -43.74
CA LEU A 9 -24.41 4.84 -42.40
C LEU A 9 -24.37 3.32 -42.21
N MET A 10 -23.77 2.84 -41.11
CA MET A 10 -24.13 1.63 -40.33
C MET A 10 -23.03 1.44 -39.27
N MET A 11 -23.34 1.69 -37.99
CA MET A 11 -23.68 0.67 -36.98
C MET A 11 -22.52 -0.31 -36.75
N GLY A 12 -21.93 -0.50 -35.57
CA GLY A 12 -22.31 -0.25 -34.19
C GLY A 12 -21.66 -1.36 -33.36
N LEU A 13 -20.92 -1.00 -32.31
CA LEU A 13 -20.43 -1.84 -31.19
C LEU A 13 -19.63 -0.83 -30.33
N GLY A 14 -20.02 -0.47 -29.11
CA GLY A 14 -20.39 -1.39 -28.06
C GLY A 14 -19.25 -1.41 -27.05
N VAL A 15 -19.41 -0.57 -26.01
CA VAL A 15 -18.96 -0.74 -24.62
C VAL A 15 -17.46 -0.74 -24.27
N ALA A 16 -17.19 -0.16 -23.09
CA ALA A 16 -15.97 -0.11 -22.27
C ALA A 16 -15.01 1.05 -22.61
N GLY A 17 -14.93 2.15 -21.86
CA GLY A 17 -15.08 2.25 -20.40
C GLY A 17 -13.85 1.65 -19.73
N CYS A 18 -12.81 2.46 -19.55
CA CYS A 18 -11.79 2.30 -18.51
C CYS A 18 -11.12 3.66 -18.36
N SER A 19 -11.82 4.58 -17.67
CA SER A 19 -11.14 5.59 -16.88
C SER A 19 -10.04 4.88 -16.11
N ALA A 20 -8.79 5.32 -16.26
CA ALA A 20 -7.71 4.88 -15.41
C ALA A 20 -7.97 5.43 -14.00
N THR A 21 -8.92 4.82 -13.30
CA THR A 21 -9.07 4.95 -11.86
C THR A 21 -7.82 4.33 -11.28
N SER A 22 -6.92 5.16 -10.76
CA SER A 22 -5.80 4.70 -9.93
C SER A 22 -6.30 3.62 -8.98
N PRO A 23 -5.64 2.46 -8.87
CA PRO A 23 -6.07 1.45 -7.92
C PRO A 23 -5.94 2.04 -6.52
N HIS A 24 -7.05 2.51 -5.97
CA HIS A 24 -7.22 2.68 -4.55
C HIS A 24 -7.34 1.27 -3.98
N THR A 25 -6.21 0.64 -3.65
CA THR A 25 -6.23 -0.56 -2.82
C THR A 25 -6.56 -0.12 -1.39
N LEU A 26 -7.83 0.20 -1.16
CA LEU A 26 -8.42 0.30 0.16
C LEU A 26 -9.17 -1.00 0.41
N VAL A 27 -8.58 -1.87 1.21
CA VAL A 27 -9.36 -2.76 2.07
C VAL A 27 -8.96 -2.43 3.50
N GLN A 28 -9.65 -1.45 4.06
CA GLN A 28 -9.84 -1.37 5.49
C GLN A 28 -10.59 -2.63 5.91
N SER A 29 -9.91 -3.58 6.57
CA SER A 29 -10.60 -4.54 7.43
C SER A 29 -11.02 -3.80 8.70
N ALA A 30 -12.12 -3.04 8.64
CA ALA A 30 -12.78 -2.49 9.84
C ALA A 30 -13.91 -3.40 10.34
N LEU A 31 -14.31 -4.43 9.58
CA LEU A 31 -15.27 -5.45 9.98
C LEU A 31 -14.81 -6.81 9.45
N ALA A 32 -14.78 -7.79 10.34
CA ALA A 32 -14.28 -9.15 10.09
C ALA A 32 -15.18 -9.88 9.07
N ASP A 33 -14.57 -10.41 8.00
CA ASP A 33 -15.20 -11.41 7.15
C ASP A 33 -14.93 -12.81 7.76
N THR A 34 -15.96 -13.39 8.39
CA THR A 34 -15.87 -14.49 9.36
C THR A 34 -15.85 -15.90 8.73
N HIS A 35 -15.11 -16.10 7.64
CA HIS A 35 -15.08 -17.40 6.93
C HIS A 35 -13.70 -18.04 6.76
N LEU A 36 -12.60 -17.38 7.19
CA LEU A 36 -11.22 -17.87 6.97
C LEU A 36 -10.36 -18.03 8.23
N GLY A 37 -10.96 -18.16 9.43
CA GLY A 37 -10.20 -18.45 10.65
C GLY A 37 -9.24 -17.33 11.08
N TRP A 38 -9.49 -16.09 10.63
CA TRP A 38 -8.72 -14.92 11.01
C TRP A 38 -9.04 -14.57 12.47
N HIS A 39 -8.01 -14.52 13.31
CA HIS A 39 -8.14 -13.93 14.65
C HIS A 39 -8.32 -12.42 14.47
N PRO A 40 -9.28 -11.78 15.16
CA PRO A 40 -9.34 -10.33 15.18
C PRO A 40 -7.98 -9.78 15.63
N ALA A 41 -7.53 -8.70 15.01
CA ALA A 41 -6.37 -7.98 15.51
C ALA A 41 -6.62 -7.70 17.01
N PRO A 42 -5.65 -7.97 17.90
CA PRO A 42 -5.79 -7.62 19.30
C PRO A 42 -6.20 -6.16 19.45
N GLU A 43 -6.89 -5.83 20.54
CA GLU A 43 -7.25 -4.44 20.85
C GLU A 43 -6.00 -3.54 20.69
N ASN A 44 -6.19 -2.33 20.16
CA ASN A 44 -5.13 -1.36 19.89
C ASN A 44 -4.11 -1.73 18.80
N GLN A 45 -4.45 -2.67 17.90
CA GLN A 45 -3.60 -3.02 16.76
C GLN A 45 -4.27 -2.77 15.42
N LEU A 46 -3.49 -2.30 14.45
CA LEU A 46 -3.93 -2.09 13.08
C LEU A 46 -3.05 -2.93 12.15
N ALA A 47 -3.66 -3.72 11.28
CA ALA A 47 -2.94 -4.59 10.35
C ALA A 47 -3.39 -4.35 8.90
N PHE A 48 -2.42 -4.17 8.01
CA PHE A 48 -2.64 -4.09 6.57
C PHE A 48 -1.86 -5.19 5.85
N ALA A 49 -2.36 -5.65 4.71
CA ALA A 49 -1.62 -6.52 3.80
C ALA A 49 -1.44 -5.80 2.46
N LEU A 50 -0.20 -5.76 1.96
CA LEU A 50 0.15 -5.01 0.77
C LEU A 50 0.99 -5.87 -0.18
N ALA A 51 0.35 -6.37 -1.22
CA ALA A 51 1.01 -7.05 -2.32
C ALA A 51 1.38 -6.05 -3.42
N THR A 52 2.58 -6.17 -3.99
CA THR A 52 3.01 -5.36 -5.13
C THR A 52 3.72 -6.19 -6.18
N ALA A 53 3.40 -5.94 -7.45
CA ALA A 53 4.09 -6.53 -8.59
C ALA A 53 5.32 -5.71 -9.02
N SER A 54 5.34 -4.40 -8.73
CA SER A 54 6.41 -3.47 -9.13
C SER A 54 7.59 -3.47 -8.16
N GLY A 55 7.46 -4.13 -7.01
CA GLY A 55 8.42 -4.02 -5.93
C GLY A 55 8.30 -2.71 -5.15
N ILE A 56 7.26 -1.91 -5.35
CA ILE A 56 6.96 -0.75 -4.51
C ILE A 56 5.56 -0.89 -3.93
N GLY A 57 5.45 -0.90 -2.61
CA GLY A 57 4.19 -0.84 -1.87
C GLY A 57 3.97 0.56 -1.31
N ARG A 58 2.77 1.11 -1.46
CA ARG A 58 2.38 2.39 -0.86
C ARG A 58 1.06 2.26 -0.12
N VAL A 59 0.96 2.86 1.06
CA VAL A 59 -0.25 2.90 1.88
C VAL A 59 -0.44 4.32 2.38
N ALA A 60 -1.58 4.92 2.04
CA ALA A 60 -2.01 6.16 2.65
C ALA A 60 -2.63 5.85 4.02
N LEU A 61 -2.01 6.40 5.06
CA LEU A 61 -2.48 6.34 6.44
C LEU A 61 -3.34 7.58 6.69
N ARG A 62 -4.52 7.34 7.25
CA ARG A 62 -5.25 8.41 7.94
C ARG A 62 -4.65 8.58 9.33
N PRO A 63 -4.92 9.71 10.02
CA PRO A 63 -4.57 9.87 11.42
C PRO A 63 -4.94 8.62 12.23
N LEU A 64 -3.96 8.08 12.93
CA LEU A 64 -4.04 6.86 13.70
C LEU A 64 -4.63 7.17 15.08
N PRO A 65 -5.49 6.28 15.65
CA PRO A 65 -6.06 6.51 16.96
C PRO A 65 -4.99 6.63 18.06
N ASP A 66 -5.15 7.53 19.03
CA ASP A 66 -4.17 7.76 20.11
C ASP A 66 -3.84 6.51 20.93
N HIS A 67 -4.82 5.62 21.08
CA HIS A 67 -4.67 4.36 21.80
C HIS A 67 -4.06 3.24 20.95
N LEU A 68 -3.69 3.49 19.69
CA LEU A 68 -3.03 2.50 18.85
C LEU A 68 -1.61 2.26 19.37
N ASP A 69 -1.31 1.01 19.70
CA ASP A 69 -0.02 0.58 20.25
C ASP A 69 0.87 -0.05 19.17
N THR A 70 0.27 -0.59 18.12
CA THR A 70 1.02 -1.29 17.07
C THR A 70 0.36 -1.15 15.70
N LEU A 71 1.17 -0.78 14.72
CA LEU A 71 0.85 -0.88 13.31
C LEU A 71 1.65 -2.03 12.69
N THR A 72 0.96 -2.96 12.03
CA THR A 72 1.55 -4.10 11.31
C THR A 72 1.23 -4.02 9.82
N LEU A 73 2.25 -4.19 8.98
CA LEU A 73 2.08 -4.35 7.53
C LEU A 73 2.66 -5.70 7.11
N GLU A 74 1.80 -6.56 6.59
CA GLU A 74 2.19 -7.78 5.89
C GLU A 74 2.53 -7.43 4.44
N LEU A 75 3.70 -7.84 3.99
CA LEU A 75 4.29 -7.51 2.70
C LEU A 75 4.54 -8.79 1.90
N PRO A 76 3.47 -9.52 1.49
CA PRO A 76 3.61 -10.75 0.73
C PRO A 76 4.26 -10.47 -0.64
N GLY A 77 5.13 -11.38 -1.07
CA GLY A 77 5.80 -11.32 -2.36
C GLY A 77 7.02 -10.40 -2.43
N MET A 78 7.28 -9.59 -1.40
CA MET A 78 8.52 -8.83 -1.28
C MET A 78 9.69 -9.77 -0.96
N ARG A 79 10.78 -9.67 -1.74
CA ARG A 79 11.93 -10.59 -1.61
C ARG A 79 13.07 -10.02 -0.78
N LYS A 80 13.28 -8.71 -0.85
CA LYS A 80 14.30 -7.99 -0.07
C LYS A 80 13.92 -6.52 0.03
N VAL A 81 13.31 -6.13 1.15
CA VAL A 81 13.01 -4.72 1.43
C VAL A 81 14.31 -3.92 1.50
N LYS A 82 14.42 -2.91 0.65
CA LYS A 82 15.52 -1.94 0.60
C LYS A 82 15.28 -0.76 1.52
N GLU A 83 14.05 -0.28 1.60
CA GLU A 83 13.74 0.90 2.38
C GLU A 83 12.26 0.94 2.75
N VAL A 84 12.00 1.59 3.89
CA VAL A 84 10.67 2.01 4.33
C VAL A 84 10.75 3.51 4.60
N GLN A 85 9.91 4.27 3.94
CA GLN A 85 9.84 5.72 4.08
C GLN A 85 8.43 6.13 4.48
N TRP A 86 8.34 7.17 5.29
CA TRP A 86 7.09 7.88 5.58
C TRP A 86 7.20 9.32 5.09
N LEU A 87 6.13 9.79 4.46
CA LEU A 87 5.92 11.17 4.07
C LEU A 87 4.67 11.68 4.77
N GLY A 88 4.82 12.58 5.72
CA GLY A 88 3.73 13.26 6.41
C GLY A 88 2.94 14.19 5.49
N ASP A 89 1.71 14.48 5.88
CA ASP A 89 0.82 15.35 5.10
C ASP A 89 1.31 16.82 5.08
N GLU A 90 2.13 17.23 6.06
CA GLU A 90 2.79 18.54 6.08
C GLU A 90 4.13 18.56 5.30
N GLY A 91 4.51 17.42 4.72
CA GLY A 91 5.71 17.27 3.91
C GLY A 91 6.95 16.80 4.67
N GLU A 92 6.83 16.40 5.94
CA GLU A 92 7.94 15.75 6.63
C GLU A 92 8.26 14.42 5.97
N GLN A 93 9.54 14.15 5.75
CA GLN A 93 9.97 12.86 5.20
C GLN A 93 10.93 12.19 6.16
N VAL A 94 10.66 10.93 6.49
CA VAL A 94 11.47 10.14 7.41
C VAL A 94 11.76 8.76 6.81
N LEU A 95 13.03 8.38 6.83
CA LEU A 95 13.46 7.02 6.50
C LEU A 95 13.32 6.15 7.75
N LEU A 96 12.33 5.27 7.75
CA LEU A 96 12.01 4.37 8.86
C LEU A 96 12.87 3.10 8.85
N TYR A 97 13.36 2.69 7.68
CA TYR A 97 14.26 1.55 7.52
C TYR A 97 15.08 1.72 6.24
N ASP A 98 16.38 1.42 6.28
CA ASP A 98 17.34 1.65 5.18
C ASP A 98 17.84 0.36 4.50
N GLY A 99 17.25 -0.79 4.83
CA GLY A 99 17.69 -2.09 4.31
C GLY A 99 18.71 -2.81 5.20
N VAL A 100 19.21 -2.12 6.23
CA VAL A 100 20.17 -2.65 7.21
C VAL A 100 19.66 -2.43 8.64
N SER A 101 19.28 -1.20 8.96
CA SER A 101 18.83 -0.73 10.26
C SER A 101 17.50 0.01 10.17
N GLY A 102 16.73 -0.06 11.25
CA GLY A 102 15.44 0.62 11.39
C GLY A 102 15.51 1.73 12.41
N PHE A 103 14.63 2.72 12.23
CA PHE A 103 14.32 3.70 13.26
C PHE A 103 13.81 2.99 14.54
N GLU A 104 13.99 3.60 15.71
CA GLU A 104 13.57 3.01 16.98
C GLU A 104 12.06 2.69 16.98
N GLY A 105 11.71 1.44 17.26
CA GLY A 105 10.31 0.97 17.20
C GLY A 105 9.87 0.44 15.83
N VAL A 106 10.75 0.43 14.83
CA VAL A 106 10.52 -0.23 13.54
C VAL A 106 11.19 -1.60 13.53
N THR A 107 10.44 -2.66 13.23
CA THR A 107 10.97 -4.01 13.06
C THR A 107 10.51 -4.58 11.73
N LEU A 108 11.43 -5.20 11.00
CA LEU A 108 11.13 -5.91 9.77
C LEU A 108 11.54 -7.38 9.92
N GLU A 109 10.55 -8.27 9.90
CA GLU A 109 10.76 -9.71 10.04
C GLU A 109 10.55 -10.40 8.68
N SER A 110 11.49 -11.25 8.28
CA SER A 110 11.31 -12.10 7.10
C SER A 110 10.34 -13.24 7.42
N ARG A 111 9.35 -13.44 6.55
CA ARG A 111 8.37 -14.53 6.62
C ARG A 111 8.52 -15.31 5.32
N GLY A 112 8.35 -16.64 5.30
CA GLY A 112 8.77 -17.49 4.17
C GLY A 112 8.46 -17.00 2.73
N HIS A 113 7.37 -16.25 2.53
CA HIS A 113 7.00 -15.64 1.24
C HIS A 113 6.84 -14.11 1.26
N GLY A 114 7.48 -13.39 2.18
CA GLY A 114 7.36 -11.94 2.28
C GLY A 114 8.02 -11.37 3.53
N TYR A 115 7.55 -10.20 3.95
CA TYR A 115 8.00 -9.57 5.18
C TYR A 115 6.83 -9.13 6.04
N ARG A 116 7.07 -9.03 7.34
CA ARG A 116 6.19 -8.35 8.29
C ARG A 116 6.90 -7.13 8.82
N LEU A 117 6.39 -5.96 8.50
CA LEU A 117 6.80 -4.68 9.08
C LEU A 117 5.93 -4.42 10.31
N ARG A 118 6.56 -4.10 11.44
CA ARG A 118 5.88 -3.70 12.67
C ARG A 118 6.44 -2.36 13.13
N ILE A 119 5.54 -1.43 13.46
CA ILE A 119 5.85 -0.08 13.93
C ILE A 119 5.16 0.12 15.27
N VAL A 120 5.95 0.48 16.29
CA VAL A 120 5.53 0.69 17.68
C VAL A 120 6.27 1.89 18.29
N GLY A 121 5.81 2.37 19.45
CA GLY A 121 6.51 3.39 20.24
C GLY A 121 6.79 4.67 19.44
N GLN A 122 8.01 5.20 19.53
CA GLN A 122 8.37 6.48 18.92
C GLN A 122 8.13 6.54 17.41
N ALA A 123 8.41 5.46 16.67
CA ALA A 123 8.10 5.40 15.24
C ALA A 123 6.60 5.47 14.94
N LEU A 124 5.76 4.92 15.83
CA LEU A 124 4.31 4.97 15.68
C LEU A 124 3.78 6.37 15.98
N ASP A 125 4.31 7.02 17.01
CA ASP A 125 3.97 8.40 17.36
C ASP A 125 4.37 9.37 16.24
N LEU A 126 5.50 9.14 15.59
CA LEU A 126 5.97 9.94 14.46
C LEU A 126 5.02 9.90 13.26
N ILE A 127 4.41 8.76 12.96
CA ILE A 127 3.49 8.59 11.82
C ILE A 127 2.01 8.76 12.20
N ARG A 128 1.73 9.14 13.46
CA ARG A 128 0.38 9.11 14.04
C ARG A 128 -0.56 10.07 13.33
N ASP A 129 -0.07 11.18 12.82
CA ASP A 129 -0.88 12.18 12.13
C ASP A 129 -1.32 11.75 10.72
N GLY A 130 -0.91 10.57 10.25
CA GLY A 130 -1.25 10.06 8.92
C GLY A 130 -0.12 10.27 7.92
N GLY A 131 -0.42 10.28 6.63
CA GLY A 131 0.55 10.44 5.54
C GLY A 131 0.77 9.18 4.71
N LEU A 132 1.81 9.18 3.87
CA LEU A 132 2.09 8.12 2.92
C LEU A 132 3.27 7.24 3.37
N LEU A 133 2.98 5.98 3.69
CA LEU A 133 3.99 4.98 3.96
C LEU A 133 4.38 4.27 2.64
N THR A 134 5.66 4.27 2.32
CA THR A 134 6.23 3.62 1.12
C THR A 134 7.23 2.55 1.54
N VAL A 135 7.09 1.35 0.97
CA VAL A 135 8.01 0.23 1.15
C VAL A 135 8.56 -0.17 -0.22
N VAL A 136 9.88 -0.26 -0.34
CA VAL A 136 10.54 -0.57 -1.62
C VAL A 136 11.31 -1.88 -1.50
N ASP A 137 11.08 -2.79 -2.44
CA ASP A 137 11.76 -4.06 -2.64
C ASP A 137 12.93 -3.89 -3.64
N HIS A 138 13.89 -4.80 -3.58
CA HIS A 138 15.02 -4.84 -4.48
C HIS A 138 14.63 -4.90 -5.97
N ARG A 139 13.46 -5.48 -6.28
CA ARG A 139 12.87 -5.55 -7.62
C ARG A 139 12.46 -4.21 -8.25
N ALA A 140 12.45 -3.10 -7.50
CA ALA A 140 12.05 -1.78 -8.02
C ALA A 140 13.05 -1.16 -9.03
N GLY A 141 14.09 -1.87 -9.47
CA GLY A 141 14.98 -1.47 -10.56
C GLY A 141 14.63 -2.20 -11.87
N PRO A 142 15.04 -1.69 -13.04
CA PRO A 142 14.84 -2.41 -14.30
C PRO A 142 15.41 -3.83 -14.15
N ASN A 143 14.60 -4.84 -14.51
CA ASN A 143 15.13 -6.19 -14.71
C ASN A 143 16.34 -6.06 -15.65
N PRO A 144 17.51 -6.62 -15.32
CA PRO A 144 18.58 -6.78 -16.30
C PRO A 144 18.12 -7.63 -17.48
#